data_AF-A0A2U3KQN1-F1
#
_entry.id   AF-A0A2U3KQN1-F1
#
_cell.length_a   1.000
_cell.length_b   1.000
_cell.length_c   1.000
_cell.angle_alpha   90.00
_cell.angle_beta   90.00
_cell.angle_gamma   90.00
#
_symmetry.space_group_name_H-M   'P 1'
#
loop_
_entity.id
_entity.type
_entity.pdbx_description
1 polymer ?
#
loop_
_entity_poly.entity_id
_entity_poly.type
_entity_poly.pdbx_seq_one_letter_code
_entity_poly.pdbx_strand_id
1 'polypeptide(L)' 'MSSRRNFASLCGEWLFRIDPDNGGTQNNWYGLNVPGEGWRTVIVPHTWQIEARLAEY' A
#
# COMPACT_ATOMS: atom_id res chain seq x y z
N MET A 1 -14.27 -36.15 -3.12
CA MET A 1 -12.90 -35.58 -3.12
C MET A 1 -13.00 -34.14 -2.64
N SER A 2 -12.35 -33.77 -1.54
CA SER A 2 -12.36 -32.38 -1.05
C SER A 2 -11.27 -31.58 -1.79
N SER A 3 -11.65 -30.48 -2.44
CA SER A 3 -10.71 -29.56 -3.10
C SER A 3 -9.86 -28.86 -2.03
N ARG A 4 -8.53 -28.96 -2.13
CA ARG A 4 -7.63 -28.19 -1.26
C ARG A 4 -7.77 -26.72 -1.59
N ARG A 5 -8.16 -25.90 -0.62
CA ARG A 5 -8.06 -24.45 -0.71
C ARG A 5 -6.57 -24.09 -0.63
N ASN A 6 -6.03 -23.51 -1.70
CA ASN A 6 -4.70 -22.91 -1.67
C ASN A 6 -4.83 -21.54 -0.99
N PHE A 7 -4.21 -21.41 0.19
CA PHE A 7 -4.11 -20.15 0.90
C PHE A 7 -2.70 -19.58 0.67
N ALA A 8 -2.64 -18.36 0.16
CA ALA A 8 -1.41 -17.59 0.05
C ALA A 8 -1.57 -16.33 0.91
N SER A 9 -0.67 -16.17 1.88
CA SER A 9 -0.60 -14.93 2.66
C SER A 9 -0.07 -13.81 1.78
N LEU A 10 -0.59 -12.60 2.00
CA LEU A 10 -0.09 -11.37 1.37
C LEU A 10 0.60 -10.43 2.38
N CYS A 11 0.83 -10.89 3.62
CA CYS A 11 1.62 -10.16 4.60
C CYS A 11 3.08 -10.04 4.12
N GLY A 12 3.77 -8.97 4.55
CA GLY A 12 5.14 -8.69 4.12
C GLY A 12 5.33 -7.23 3.74
N GLU A 13 6.32 -6.96 2.88
CA GLU A 13 6.66 -5.63 2.40
C GLU A 13 5.67 -5.13 1.33
N TRP A 14 5.21 -3.90 1.49
CA TRP A 14 4.32 -3.21 0.55
C TRP A 14 4.79 -1.78 0.33
N LEU A 15 4.62 -1.29 -0.91
CA LEU A 15 4.71 0.14 -1.19
C LEU A 15 3.42 0.83 -0.73
N PHE A 16 3.57 1.90 0.03
CA PHE A 16 2.49 2.69 0.58
C PHE A 16 2.75 4.18 0.34
N ARG A 17 1.67 4.90 0.01
CA ARG A 17 1.64 6.35 -0.13
C ARG A 17 0.23 6.84 0.22
N ILE A 18 0.14 8.03 0.81
CA ILE A 18 -1.12 8.76 0.99
C ILE A 18 -1.40 9.64 -0.23
N ASP A 19 -2.68 9.85 -0.52
CA ASP A 19 -3.14 10.66 -1.66
C ASP A 19 -3.95 11.89 -1.21
N PRO A 20 -3.33 12.87 -0.53
CA PRO A 20 -4.04 14.05 -0.04
C PRO A 20 -4.62 14.90 -1.18
N ASP A 21 -3.98 14.88 -2.34
CA ASP A 21 -4.35 15.67 -3.52
C ASP A 21 -5.29 14.92 -4.48
N ASN A 22 -5.71 13.69 -4.13
CA ASN A 22 -6.56 12.82 -4.96
C ASN A 22 -6.02 12.60 -6.39
N GLY A 23 -4.69 12.52 -6.53
CA GLY A 23 -3.97 12.44 -7.80
C GLY A 23 -3.68 11.02 -8.27
N GLY A 24 -3.97 9.98 -7.48
CA GLY A 24 -3.51 8.62 -7.74
C GLY A 24 -4.02 8.03 -9.07
N THR A 25 -5.28 8.31 -9.42
CA THR A 25 -5.86 7.87 -10.70
C THR A 25 -5.25 8.61 -11.88
N GLN A 26 -5.09 9.94 -11.78
CA GLN A 26 -4.49 10.76 -12.83
C GLN A 26 -3.04 10.35 -13.14
N ASN A 27 -2.30 9.96 -12.11
CA ASN A 27 -0.91 9.55 -12.20
C ASN A 27 -0.72 8.03 -12.41
N ASN A 28 -1.79 7.28 -12.62
CA ASN A 28 -1.76 5.84 -12.90
C ASN A 28 -0.97 5.02 -11.87
N TRP A 29 -1.13 5.30 -10.57
CA TRP A 29 -0.43 4.60 -9.49
C TRP A 29 -0.76 3.10 -9.38
N TYR A 30 -1.86 2.67 -10.02
CA TYR A 30 -2.26 1.26 -10.14
C TYR A 30 -1.57 0.53 -11.31
N GLY A 31 -0.78 1.24 -12.12
CA GLY A 31 -0.06 0.66 -13.25
C GLY A 31 1.10 -0.26 -12.83
N LEU A 32 1.64 -1.00 -13.79
CA LEU A 32 2.76 -1.92 -13.56
C LEU A 32 4.11 -1.22 -13.36
N ASN A 33 4.17 0.09 -13.62
CA ASN A 33 5.39 0.86 -13.44
C ASN A 33 5.64 1.07 -11.95
N VAL A 34 6.87 0.85 -11.51
CA VAL A 34 7.26 1.12 -10.12
C VAL A 34 7.00 2.60 -9.85
N PRO A 35 6.15 2.93 -8.86
CA PRO A 35 5.82 4.31 -8.59
C PRO A 35 7.05 5.11 -8.14
N GLY A 36 7.14 6.36 -8.57
CA GLY A 36 8.28 7.24 -8.29
C GLY A 36 8.29 7.84 -6.88
N GLU A 37 8.56 9.14 -6.79
CA GLU A 37 8.69 9.86 -5.53
C GLU A 37 7.43 9.74 -4.62
N GLY A 38 7.64 9.72 -3.30
CA GLY A 38 6.59 9.76 -2.29
C GLY A 38 6.04 8.40 -1.84
N TRP A 39 6.53 7.30 -2.41
CA TRP A 39 6.23 5.95 -1.93
C TRP A 39 7.24 5.51 -0.88
N ARG A 40 6.76 4.81 0.16
CA ARG A 40 7.60 4.21 1.20
C ARG A 40 7.22 2.74 1.39
N THR A 41 8.14 1.98 1.97
CA THR A 41 7.86 0.58 2.33
C THR A 41 7.20 0.49 3.70
N VAL A 42 6.18 -0.36 3.82
CA VAL A 42 5.55 -0.78 5.09
C VAL A 42 5.54 -2.29 5.21
N ILE A 43 5.51 -2.79 6.46
CA ILE A 43 5.33 -4.22 6.74
C ILE A 43 3.87 -4.46 7.14
N VAL A 44 3.10 -5.11 6.27
CA VAL A 44 1.70 -5.46 6.52
C VAL A 44 1.62 -6.71 7.41
N PRO A 45 0.78 -6.73 8.47
CA PRO A 45 -0.21 -5.70 8.84
C PRO A 45 0.43 -4.44 9.45
N HIS A 46 0.00 -3.28 8.98
CA HIS A 46 0.50 -1.97 9.41
C HIS A 46 -0.66 -1.00 9.68
N THR A 47 -0.51 -0.10 10.64
CA THR A 47 -1.48 0.98 10.91
C THR A 47 -1.02 2.25 10.23
N TRP A 48 -1.86 2.82 9.36
CA TRP A 48 -1.53 4.01 8.58
C TRP A 48 -1.32 5.28 9.42
N GLN A 49 -1.86 5.33 10.65
CA GLN A 49 -1.83 6.49 11.56
C GLN A 49 -0.51 6.68 12.33
N ILE A 50 0.40 5.71 12.33
CA ILE A 50 1.61 5.74 13.19
C ILE A 50 2.78 6.47 12.51
N GLU A 51 2.55 7.61 11.88
CA GLU A 51 3.65 8.47 11.41
C GLU A 51 3.47 9.91 11.91
N ALA A 52 4.52 10.43 12.55
CA ALA A 52 4.55 11.74 13.21
C ALA A 52 4.18 12.94 12.29
N ARG A 53 4.18 12.73 10.96
CA ARG A 53 3.78 13.71 9.95
C ARG A 53 2.27 13.78 9.71
N LEU A 54 1.48 12.88 10.31
CA LEU A 54 0.03 12.75 10.09
C LEU A 54 -0.80 12.89 11.37
N ALA A 55 -0.23 13.43 12.44
CA ALA A 55 -0.96 13.65 13.69
C ALA A 55 -2.11 14.67 13.56
N GLU A 56 -2.19 15.40 12.44
CA GLU A 56 -3.17 16.47 12.20
C GLU A 56 -4.33 16.06 11.26
N TYR A 57 -4.44 14.78 10.88
CA TYR A 57 -5.54 14.25 10.05
C TYR A 57 -6.39 13.24 10.82
#